data_AF-A0A429MIZ0-F1
#
_entry.id   AF-A0A429MIZ0-F1
#
_cell.length_a   1.000
_cell.length_b   1.000
_cell.length_c   1.000
_cell.angle_alpha   90.00
_cell.angle_beta   90.00
_cell.angle_gamma   90.00
#
_symmetry.space_group_name_H-M   'P 1'
#
loop_
_entity.id
_entity.type
_entity.pdbx_description
1 polymer ?
#
loop_
_entity_poly.entity_id
_entity_poly.type
_entity_poly.pdbx_seq_one_letter_code
_entity_poly.pdbx_strand_id
1 'polypeptide(L)'
;HKASHEAIICVEKIAGVANVHSLDRSQIPGCIFTHPQVASIGLTENAAKAKNLPIRIGKFSLTANGKALAIGDASGFVKTVVHAETGELLGAHMVGHEVTEHIQGFVIAKYLEATDESLAQVIFPHPTLSEAMHESILASMQRAIHM
;
A
#
# COMPACT_ATOMS: atom_id res chain seq x y z
N HIS A 1 -11.55 -2.46 12.38
CA HIS A 1 -11.76 -1.34 11.45
C HIS A 1 -12.96 -1.55 10.51
N LYS A 2 -13.07 -2.65 9.74
CA LYS A 2 -14.21 -2.88 8.82
C LYS A 2 -15.60 -2.68 9.46
N ALA A 3 -15.90 -3.42 10.53
CA ALA A 3 -17.22 -3.41 11.17
C ALA A 3 -17.60 -2.02 11.71
N SER A 4 -16.63 -1.29 12.27
CA SER A 4 -16.84 0.08 12.74
C SER A 4 -17.20 1.03 11.60
N HIS A 5 -16.54 0.93 10.45
CA HIS A 5 -16.85 1.74 9.27
C HIS A 5 -18.21 1.37 8.65
N GLU A 6 -18.57 0.09 8.63
CA GLU A 6 -19.91 -0.38 8.25
C GLU A 6 -21.01 0.21 9.16
N ALA A 7 -20.75 0.30 10.47
CA ALA A 7 -21.68 0.90 11.42
C ALA A 7 -21.87 2.41 11.19
N ILE A 8 -20.79 3.15 10.90
CA ILE A 8 -20.86 4.58 10.56
C ILE A 8 -21.76 4.78 9.34
N ILE A 9 -21.48 4.07 8.23
CA ILE A 9 -22.30 4.12 7.01
C ILE A 9 -23.77 3.79 7.30
N CYS A 10 -24.03 2.79 8.14
CA CYS A 10 -25.38 2.40 8.53
C CYS A 10 -26.10 3.53 9.27
N VAL A 11 -25.47 4.10 10.29
CA VAL A 11 -26.04 5.17 11.11
C VAL A 11 -26.24 6.46 10.31
N GLU A 12 -25.27 6.85 9.46
CA GLU A 12 -25.39 8.02 8.59
C GLU A 12 -26.57 7.89 7.62
N LYS A 13 -26.79 6.68 7.07
CA LYS A 13 -27.97 6.39 6.23
C LYS A 13 -29.27 6.50 7.01
N ILE A 14 -29.32 5.95 8.23
CA ILE A 14 -30.50 6.05 9.11
C ILE A 14 -30.79 7.52 9.45
N ALA A 15 -29.75 8.32 9.67
CA ALA A 15 -29.86 9.74 9.99
C ALA A 15 -30.16 10.65 8.79
N GLY A 16 -30.24 10.10 7.57
CA GLY A 16 -30.53 10.88 6.36
C GLY A 16 -29.39 11.80 5.92
N VAL A 17 -28.13 11.50 6.30
CA VAL A 17 -26.96 12.24 5.81
C VAL A 17 -26.90 12.14 4.29
N ALA A 18 -26.68 13.25 3.60
CA ALA A 18 -26.54 13.27 2.15
C ALA A 18 -25.17 12.68 1.74
N ASN A 19 -25.13 12.02 0.58
CA ASN A 19 -23.90 11.51 -0.04
C ASN A 19 -23.11 10.47 0.79
N VAL A 20 -23.78 9.66 1.61
CA VAL A 20 -23.11 8.54 2.31
C VAL A 20 -22.56 7.55 1.28
N HIS A 21 -21.23 7.41 1.24
CA HIS A 21 -20.56 6.53 0.30
C HIS A 21 -20.82 5.05 0.60
N SER A 22 -20.80 4.24 -0.46
CA SER A 22 -20.78 2.79 -0.30
C SER A 22 -19.41 2.32 0.19
N LEU A 23 -19.40 1.24 0.99
CA LEU A 23 -18.16 0.59 1.36
C LEU A 23 -17.54 -0.14 0.16
N ASP A 24 -16.38 0.30 -0.29
CA ASP A 24 -15.53 -0.49 -1.18
C ASP A 24 -14.63 -1.41 -0.34
N ARG A 25 -14.78 -2.72 -0.53
CA ARG A 25 -13.97 -3.73 0.15
C ARG A 25 -12.52 -3.75 -0.32
N SER A 26 -12.25 -3.26 -1.53
CA SER A 26 -10.87 -3.15 -2.05
C SER A 26 -10.03 -2.14 -1.27
N GLN A 27 -10.68 -1.21 -0.56
CA GLN A 27 -10.07 -0.16 0.26
C GLN A 27 -9.88 -0.56 1.73
N ILE A 28 -10.16 -1.82 2.09
CA ILE A 28 -10.00 -2.29 3.47
C ILE A 28 -8.62 -2.94 3.61
N PRO A 29 -7.72 -2.41 4.45
CA PRO A 29 -6.42 -3.05 4.68
C PRO A 29 -6.58 -4.33 5.51
N GLY A 30 -5.68 -5.29 5.29
CA GLY A 30 -5.49 -6.46 6.13
C GLY A 30 -4.14 -6.42 6.82
N CYS A 31 -4.10 -6.73 8.12
CA CYS A 31 -2.90 -6.73 8.95
C CYS A 31 -2.80 -8.05 9.73
N ILE A 32 -1.60 -8.63 9.77
CA ILE A 32 -1.25 -9.81 10.58
C ILE A 32 -0.02 -9.44 11.41
N PHE A 33 -0.20 -9.45 12.74
CA PHE A 33 0.80 -9.01 13.72
C PHE A 33 1.73 -10.15 14.14
N THR A 34 2.29 -10.86 13.15
CA THR A 34 3.32 -11.88 13.34
C THR A 34 4.73 -11.27 13.34
N HIS A 35 5.75 -12.11 13.48
CA HIS A 35 7.15 -11.72 13.27
C HIS A 35 7.74 -12.52 12.10
N PRO A 36 8.04 -11.90 10.95
CA PRO A 36 7.75 -10.49 10.60
C PRO A 36 6.24 -10.22 10.45
N GLN A 37 5.85 -8.94 10.53
CA GLN A 37 4.46 -8.54 10.34
C GLN A 37 4.10 -8.58 8.85
N VAL A 38 2.80 -8.67 8.54
CA VAL A 38 2.28 -8.62 7.17
C VAL A 38 1.15 -7.61 7.08
N ALA A 39 1.19 -6.75 6.07
CA ALA A 39 0.13 -5.80 5.79
C ALA A 39 -0.17 -5.74 4.29
N SER A 40 -1.44 -5.54 3.92
CA SER A 40 -1.84 -5.46 2.52
C SER A 40 -3.08 -4.62 2.31
N ILE A 41 -3.24 -4.09 1.10
CA ILE A 41 -4.46 -3.47 0.61
C ILE A 41 -4.62 -3.66 -0.90
N GLY A 42 -5.86 -3.68 -1.38
CA GLY A 42 -6.16 -3.75 -2.81
C GLY A 42 -5.89 -5.12 -3.44
N LEU A 43 -5.56 -5.12 -4.74
CA LEU A 43 -5.40 -6.34 -5.51
C LEU A 43 -4.02 -7.00 -5.26
N THR A 44 -4.03 -8.33 -5.15
CA THR A 44 -2.81 -9.12 -5.34
C THR A 44 -2.44 -9.17 -6.82
N GLU A 45 -1.16 -9.42 -7.12
CA GLU A 45 -0.70 -9.62 -8.49
C GLU A 45 -1.50 -10.72 -9.21
N ASN A 46 -1.73 -11.85 -8.55
CA ASN A 46 -2.49 -12.96 -9.14
C ASN A 46 -3.94 -12.57 -9.42
N ALA A 47 -4.59 -11.81 -8.51
CA ALA A 47 -5.95 -11.33 -8.74
C ALA A 47 -6.01 -10.31 -9.88
N ALA A 48 -5.02 -9.43 -10.02
CA ALA A 48 -4.94 -8.49 -11.12
C ALA A 48 -4.72 -9.21 -12.47
N LYS A 49 -3.83 -10.21 -12.51
CA LYS A 49 -3.63 -11.08 -13.69
C LYS A 49 -4.87 -11.87 -14.06
N ALA A 50 -5.58 -12.44 -13.08
CA ALA A 50 -6.83 -13.17 -13.33
C ALA A 50 -7.94 -12.28 -13.93
N LYS A 51 -7.88 -10.97 -13.68
CA LYS A 51 -8.76 -9.97 -14.29
C LYS A 51 -8.25 -9.45 -15.65
N ASN A 52 -7.12 -9.96 -16.15
CA ASN A 52 -6.45 -9.49 -17.37
C ASN A 52 -6.12 -7.98 -17.35
N LEU A 53 -5.83 -7.43 -16.17
CA LEU A 53 -5.42 -6.03 -16.06
C LEU A 53 -3.97 -5.86 -16.53
N PRO A 54 -3.65 -4.80 -17.30
CA PRO A 54 -2.27 -4.47 -17.61
C PRO A 54 -1.61 -3.94 -16.33
N ILE A 55 -0.59 -4.63 -15.82
CA ILE A 55 0.04 -4.29 -14.53
C ILE A 55 1.56 -4.17 -14.62
N ARG A 56 2.10 -3.28 -13.80
CA ARG A 56 3.52 -3.21 -13.43
C ARG A 56 3.67 -3.58 -11.96
N ILE A 57 4.76 -4.28 -11.65
CA ILE A 57 5.08 -4.71 -10.28
C ILE A 57 6.32 -3.96 -9.83
N GLY A 58 6.20 -3.28 -8.69
CA GLY A 58 7.33 -2.75 -7.95
C GLY A 58 7.63 -3.63 -6.74
N LYS A 59 8.90 -3.92 -6.48
CA LYS A 59 9.31 -4.65 -5.29
C LYS A 59 10.63 -4.10 -4.77
N PHE A 60 10.69 -3.81 -3.48
CA PHE A 60 11.88 -3.34 -2.80
C PHE A 60 12.16 -4.19 -1.55
N SER A 61 13.41 -4.61 -1.37
CA SER A 61 13.84 -5.44 -0.24
C SER A 61 14.21 -4.58 0.96
N LEU A 62 13.75 -4.95 2.16
CA LEU A 62 14.15 -4.21 3.38
C LEU A 62 15.64 -4.40 3.73
N THR A 63 16.32 -5.37 3.12
CA THR A 63 17.78 -5.51 3.20
C THR A 63 18.54 -4.32 2.63
N ALA A 64 17.92 -3.54 1.74
CA ALA A 64 18.47 -2.33 1.16
C ALA A 64 17.97 -1.05 1.86
N ASN A 65 17.17 -1.16 2.93
CA ASN A 65 16.70 -0.02 3.70
C ASN A 65 17.64 0.27 4.88
N GLY A 66 18.24 1.46 4.91
CA GLY A 66 19.17 1.85 5.96
C GLY A 66 18.58 1.84 7.37
N LYS A 67 17.30 2.22 7.53
CA LYS A 67 16.62 2.19 8.84
C LYS A 67 16.38 0.75 9.32
N ALA A 68 15.98 -0.15 8.42
CA ALA A 68 15.75 -1.56 8.74
C ALA A 68 17.05 -2.24 9.19
N LEU A 69 18.16 -1.96 8.51
CA LEU A 69 19.50 -2.42 8.93
C LEU A 69 19.89 -1.86 10.31
N ALA A 70 19.63 -0.58 10.57
CA ALA A 70 19.95 0.04 11.86
C ALA A 70 19.14 -0.52 13.03
N ILE A 71 17.91 -0.98 12.80
CA ILE A 71 17.07 -1.66 13.79
C ILE A 71 17.50 -3.12 14.00
N GLY A 72 18.19 -3.71 13.02
CA GLY A 72 18.55 -5.13 13.02
C GLY A 72 17.43 -6.05 12.52
N ASP A 73 16.39 -5.51 11.88
CA ASP A 73 15.26 -6.26 11.34
C ASP A 73 15.01 -5.88 9.88
N ALA A 74 15.89 -6.37 9.01
CA ALA A 74 15.87 -6.10 7.57
C ALA A 74 15.17 -7.19 6.75
N SER A 75 14.44 -8.08 7.42
CA SER A 75 13.72 -9.16 6.77
C SER A 75 12.45 -8.64 6.08
N GLY A 76 12.16 -9.15 4.88
CA GLY A 76 10.93 -8.83 4.16
C GLY A 76 11.09 -7.80 3.04
N PHE A 77 9.97 -7.24 2.60
CA PHE A 77 9.88 -6.40 1.40
C PHE A 77 8.61 -5.56 1.36
N VAL A 78 8.61 -4.55 0.49
CA VAL A 78 7.41 -3.83 0.05
C VAL A 78 7.18 -4.12 -1.41
N LYS A 79 5.95 -4.47 -1.78
CA LYS A 79 5.52 -4.76 -3.14
C LYS A 79 4.29 -3.95 -3.51
N THR A 80 4.31 -3.34 -4.68
CA THR A 80 3.20 -2.57 -5.25
C THR A 80 2.72 -3.20 -6.56
N VAL A 81 1.42 -3.08 -6.82
CA VAL A 81 0.76 -3.46 -8.05
C VAL A 81 0.15 -2.20 -8.64
N VAL A 82 0.63 -1.80 -9.81
CA VAL A 82 0.24 -0.53 -10.45
C VAL A 82 -0.39 -0.84 -11.81
N HIS A 83 -1.46 -0.15 -12.17
CA HIS A 83 -2.06 -0.26 -13.50
C HIS A 83 -1.11 0.34 -14.54
N ALA A 84 -0.72 -0.44 -15.55
CA ALA A 84 0.38 -0.07 -16.43
C ALA A 84 0.08 1.15 -17.30
N GLU A 85 -1.19 1.35 -17.68
CA GLU A 85 -1.63 2.41 -18.60
C GLU A 85 -2.04 3.69 -17.88
N THR A 86 -2.58 3.58 -16.66
CA THR A 86 -3.14 4.74 -15.92
C THR A 86 -2.25 5.19 -14.77
N GLY A 87 -1.30 4.36 -14.35
CA GLY A 87 -0.45 4.61 -13.18
C GLY A 87 -1.16 4.38 -11.84
N GLU A 88 -2.44 4.01 -11.80
CA GLU A 88 -3.20 3.84 -10.56
C GLU A 88 -2.58 2.75 -9.65
N LEU A 89 -2.48 3.04 -8.34
CA LEU A 89 -2.13 2.05 -7.33
C LEU A 89 -3.28 1.03 -7.12
N LEU A 90 -3.15 -0.16 -7.71
CA LEU A 90 -4.15 -1.23 -7.59
C LEU A 90 -4.06 -1.97 -6.27
N GLY A 91 -2.85 -2.11 -5.70
CA GLY A 91 -2.64 -2.74 -4.41
C GLY A 91 -1.21 -2.65 -3.91
N ALA A 92 -1.03 -2.87 -2.61
CA ALA A 92 0.27 -2.89 -1.95
C ALA A 92 0.31 -4.02 -0.91
N HIS A 93 1.48 -4.65 -0.79
CA HIS A 93 1.72 -5.84 0.04
C HIS A 93 3.08 -5.70 0.70
N MET A 94 3.11 -5.79 2.03
CA MET A 94 4.28 -5.49 2.84
C MET A 94 4.54 -6.62 3.82
N VAL A 95 5.80 -6.98 3.99
CA VAL A 95 6.28 -7.92 5.00
C VAL A 95 7.49 -7.29 5.66
N GLY A 96 7.52 -7.19 6.99
CA GLY A 96 8.67 -6.64 7.71
C GLY A 96 8.34 -6.02 9.06
N HIS A 97 9.27 -5.25 9.60
CA HIS A 97 9.12 -4.51 10.86
C HIS A 97 8.09 -3.38 10.71
N GLU A 98 7.13 -3.29 11.64
CA GLU A 98 6.12 -2.21 11.72
C GLU A 98 5.30 -1.95 10.43
N VAL A 99 5.26 -2.90 9.50
CA VAL A 99 4.53 -2.71 8.23
C VAL A 99 3.02 -2.54 8.42
N THR A 100 2.47 -3.00 9.55
CA THR A 100 1.05 -2.79 9.89
C THR A 100 0.72 -1.34 10.22
N GLU A 101 1.71 -0.54 10.62
CA GLU A 101 1.59 0.91 10.78
C GLU A 101 1.89 1.64 9.46
N HIS A 102 2.88 1.19 8.69
CA HIS A 102 3.26 1.83 7.44
C HIS A 102 2.19 1.75 6.33
N ILE A 103 1.40 0.66 6.30
CA ILE A 103 0.39 0.42 5.27
C ILE A 103 -0.62 1.56 5.12
N GLN A 104 -0.85 2.34 6.19
CA GLN A 104 -1.77 3.49 6.18
C GLN A 104 -1.46 4.49 5.05
N GLY A 105 -0.19 4.67 4.68
CA GLY A 105 0.16 5.56 3.56
C GLY A 105 -0.34 5.04 2.22
N PHE A 106 -0.30 3.72 1.99
CA PHE A 106 -0.91 3.12 0.79
C PHE A 106 -2.42 3.05 0.86
N VAL A 107 -3.01 2.98 2.06
CA VAL A 107 -4.48 3.10 2.24
C VAL A 107 -4.96 4.47 1.78
N ILE A 108 -4.32 5.54 2.23
CA ILE A 108 -4.65 6.91 1.80
C ILE A 108 -4.40 7.07 0.30
N ALA A 109 -3.23 6.64 -0.20
CA ALA A 109 -2.90 6.75 -1.61
C ALA A 109 -3.93 6.04 -2.51
N LYS A 110 -4.34 4.83 -2.15
CA LYS A 110 -5.35 4.08 -2.92
C LYS A 110 -6.74 4.71 -2.81
N TYR A 111 -7.11 5.24 -1.64
CA TYR A 111 -8.40 5.94 -1.46
C TYR A 111 -8.48 7.21 -2.30
N LEU A 112 -7.36 7.91 -2.48
CA LEU A 112 -7.25 9.12 -3.30
C LEU A 112 -6.90 8.83 -4.76
N GLU A 113 -6.94 7.56 -5.19
CA GLU A 113 -6.64 7.14 -6.57
C GLU A 113 -5.27 7.66 -7.05
N ALA A 114 -4.28 7.70 -6.14
CA ALA A 114 -2.95 8.18 -6.45
C ALA A 114 -2.28 7.34 -7.54
N THR A 115 -1.56 8.03 -8.42
CA THR A 115 -0.75 7.40 -9.47
C THR A 115 0.67 7.16 -8.98
N ASP A 116 1.38 6.24 -9.63
CA ASP A 116 2.81 6.05 -9.42
C ASP A 116 3.63 7.32 -9.69
N GLU A 117 3.23 8.14 -10.66
CA GLU A 117 3.83 9.46 -10.90
C GLU A 117 3.67 10.42 -9.72
N SER A 118 2.47 10.53 -9.14
CA SER A 118 2.27 11.43 -7.99
C SER A 118 3.00 10.92 -6.75
N LEU A 119 2.98 9.60 -6.52
CA LEU A 119 3.70 8.96 -5.42
C LEU A 119 5.23 9.05 -5.57
N ALA A 120 5.75 9.02 -6.81
CA ALA A 120 7.18 9.17 -7.08
C ALA A 120 7.72 10.58 -6.74
N GLN A 121 6.86 11.60 -6.71
CA GLN A 121 7.23 12.98 -6.36
C GLN A 121 7.22 13.27 -4.86
N VAL A 122 6.67 12.37 -4.05
CA VAL A 122 6.59 12.56 -2.60
C VAL A 122 7.97 12.41 -1.96
N ILE A 123 8.32 13.35 -1.08
CA ILE A 123 9.56 13.30 -0.30
C ILE A 123 9.32 12.45 0.95
N PHE A 124 10.01 11.32 1.04
CA PHE A 124 10.02 10.50 2.24
C PHE A 124 11.15 10.92 3.19
N PRO A 125 10.90 10.95 4.51
CA PRO A 125 11.93 11.26 5.49
C PRO A 125 13.03 10.20 5.50
N HIS A 126 14.28 10.63 5.64
CA HIS A 126 15.46 9.75 5.69
C HIS A 126 16.17 9.87 7.05
N PRO A 127 16.63 8.76 7.67
CA PRO A 127 16.34 7.37 7.32
C PRO A 127 15.03 6.87 7.96
N THR A 128 14.13 6.28 7.18
CA THR A 128 12.90 5.63 7.67
C THR A 128 12.56 4.33 6.93
N LEU A 129 11.81 3.45 7.59
CA LEU A 129 11.28 2.24 6.95
C LEU A 129 10.33 2.57 5.78
N SER A 130 9.63 3.70 5.86
CA SER A 130 8.71 4.16 4.82
C SER A 130 9.38 4.50 3.50
N GLU A 131 10.70 4.74 3.47
CA GLU A 131 11.43 4.89 2.20
C GLU A 131 11.28 3.65 1.30
N ALA A 132 11.09 2.46 1.87
CA ALA A 132 10.81 1.25 1.12
C ALA A 132 9.49 1.33 0.32
N MET A 133 8.53 2.13 0.78
CA MET A 133 7.29 2.41 0.04
C MET A 133 7.59 3.21 -1.23
N HIS A 134 8.40 4.26 -1.13
CA HIS A 134 8.79 5.09 -2.27
C HIS A 134 9.59 4.30 -3.29
N GLU A 135 10.60 3.55 -2.83
CA GLU A 135 11.41 2.70 -3.71
C GLU A 135 10.58 1.61 -4.39
N SER A 136 9.55 1.06 -3.73
CA SER A 136 8.65 0.11 -4.40
C SER A 136 7.85 0.76 -5.53
N ILE A 137 7.43 2.03 -5.39
CA ILE A 137 6.79 2.77 -6.48
C ILE A 137 7.77 3.03 -7.61
N LEU A 138 8.97 3.53 -7.29
CA LEU A 138 10.02 3.78 -8.29
C LEU A 138 10.43 2.48 -9.02
N ALA A 139 10.50 1.35 -8.32
CA ALA A 139 10.78 0.04 -8.91
C ALA A 139 9.72 -0.36 -9.95
N SER A 140 8.44 -0.07 -9.69
CA SER A 140 7.36 -0.32 -10.67
C SER A 140 7.52 0.50 -11.96
N MET A 141 8.27 1.61 -11.88
CA MET A 141 8.60 2.51 -12.99
C MET A 141 9.99 2.26 -13.59
N GLN A 142 10.74 1.26 -13.10
CA GLN A 142 12.16 1.05 -13.45
C GLN A 142 13.06 2.25 -13.12
N ARG A 143 12.76 2.94 -12.01
CA ARG A 143 13.44 4.16 -11.55
C ARG A 143 13.95 4.06 -10.10
N ALA A 144 13.98 2.86 -9.52
CA ALA A 144 14.50 2.65 -8.17
C ALA A 144 15.96 3.10 -8.07
N ILE A 145 16.31 3.75 -6.96
CA ILE A 145 17.64 4.33 -6.75
C ILE A 145 18.48 3.39 -5.89
N HIS A 146 17.84 2.75 -4.90
CA HIS A 146 18.44 1.75 -4.02
C HIS A 146 17.86 0.37 -4.34
N MET A 147 18.66 -0.69 -4.23
CA MET A 147 18.23 -2.09 -4.44
C MET A 147 18.91 -3.07 -3.50
#